data_AF-A0A971DRD8-F1
#
_entry.id   AF-A0A971DRD8-F1
#
_cell.length_a   1.000
_cell.length_b   1.000
_cell.length_c   1.000
_cell.angle_alpha   90.00
_cell.angle_beta   90.00
_cell.angle_gamma   90.00
#
_symmetry.space_group_name_H-M   'P 1'
#
loop_
_entity.id
_entity.type
_entity.pdbx_description
1 polymer ?
#
loop_
_entity_poly.entity_id
_entity_poly.type
_entity_poly.pdbx_seq_one_letter_code
_entity_poly.pdbx_strand_id
1 'polypeptide(L)' 'MKKTGLTFLVLFFMFGLMAQTRYLVDKAHSSVNFKVKHNGISFVNGSFNSFEGFIEGNLNSLE' A
#
# COMPACT_ATOMS: atom_id res chain seq x y z
N MET A 1 35.82 9.44 -23.74
CA MET A 1 34.81 10.35 -23.18
C MET A 1 33.37 9.96 -23.55
N LYS A 2 33.03 9.75 -24.84
CA LYS A 2 31.64 9.39 -25.25
C LYS A 2 31.11 8.07 -24.66
N LYS A 3 31.96 7.03 -24.59
CA LYS A 3 31.60 5.70 -24.04
C LYS A 3 31.47 5.71 -22.52
N THR A 4 32.33 6.47 -21.84
CA THR A 4 32.33 6.64 -20.38
C THR A 4 31.02 7.28 -19.90
N GLY A 5 30.55 8.32 -20.60
CA GLY A 5 29.26 8.96 -20.28
C GLY A 5 28.07 8.00 -20.39
N LEU A 6 28.08 7.11 -21.40
CA LEU A 6 27.04 6.09 -21.56
C LEU A 6 27.07 5.06 -20.41
N THR A 7 28.25 4.65 -19.96
CA THR A 7 28.39 3.75 -18.80
C THR A 7 27.84 4.38 -17.52
N PHE A 8 28.11 5.67 -17.28
CA PHE A 8 27.54 6.39 -16.13
C PHE A 8 26.02 6.55 -16.23
N LEU A 9 25.49 6.78 -17.42
CA LEU A 9 24.04 6.87 -17.63
C LEU A 9 23.35 5.53 -17.31
N VAL A 10 23.90 4.42 -17.80
CA VAL A 10 23.36 3.07 -17.50
C VAL A 10 23.45 2.77 -16.00
N LEU A 11 24.56 3.13 -15.35
CA LEU A 11 24.71 2.96 -13.90
C LEU A 11 23.68 3.77 -13.11
N PHE A 12 23.38 5.00 -13.55
CA PHE A 12 22.36 5.86 -12.92
C PHE A 12 20.95 5.27 -13.03
N PHE A 13 20.59 4.69 -14.18
CA PHE A 13 19.29 4.03 -14.38
C PHE A 13 19.09 2.79 -13.51
N MET A 14 20.16 2.07 -13.14
CA MET A 14 20.06 0.89 -12.27
C MET A 14 19.59 1.24 -10.84
N PHE A 15 19.90 2.44 -10.34
CA PHE A 15 19.45 2.90 -9.02
C PHE A 15 17.97 3.33 -9.00
N GLY A 16 17.35 3.56 -10.16
CA GLY A 16 15.96 3.99 -10.26
C GLY A 16 14.93 2.85 -10.21
N LEU A 17 15.37 1.59 -10.26
CA LEU A 17 14.49 0.41 -10.29
C LEU A 17 14.08 -0.08 -8.89
N MET A 18 13.97 0.82 -7.91
CA MET A 18 13.46 0.45 -6.59
C MET A 18 11.98 0.06 -6.73
N ALA A 19 11.63 -1.15 -6.29
CA ALA A 19 10.25 -1.64 -6.37
C ALA A 19 9.32 -0.81 -5.47
N GLN A 20 8.07 -0.62 -5.91
CA GLN A 20 7.03 0.05 -5.11
C GLN A 20 6.84 -0.72 -3.79
N THR A 21 7.16 -0.08 -2.67
CA THR A 21 6.95 -0.63 -1.33
C THR A 21 5.64 -0.17 -0.70
N ARG A 22 5.01 0.88 -1.26
CA ARG A 22 3.82 1.51 -0.69
C ARG A 22 2.60 1.34 -1.60
N TYR A 23 1.54 0.76 -1.07
CA TYR A 23 0.30 0.45 -1.78
C TYR A 23 -0.84 1.26 -1.18
N LEU A 24 -1.44 2.15 -1.97
CA LEU A 24 -2.56 2.97 -1.51
C LEU A 24 -3.84 2.14 -1.46
N VAL A 25 -4.64 2.35 -0.42
CA VAL A 25 -5.95 1.70 -0.27
C VAL A 25 -6.94 2.35 -1.23
N ASP A 26 -7.55 1.54 -2.09
CA ASP A 26 -8.62 2.00 -2.98
C ASP A 26 -9.93 2.13 -2.21
N LYS A 27 -10.45 3.36 -2.13
CA LYS A 27 -11.67 3.70 -1.41
C LYS A 27 -12.93 3.07 -2.01
N ALA A 28 -12.97 2.87 -3.33
CA ALA A 28 -14.16 2.33 -4.00
C ALA A 28 -14.34 0.82 -3.75
N HIS A 29 -13.24 0.13 -3.42
CA HIS A 29 -13.21 -1.33 -3.25
C HIS A 29 -12.80 -1.77 -1.83
N SER A 30 -12.68 -0.84 -0.90
CA SER A 30 -12.36 -1.12 0.50
C SER A 30 -13.46 -0.60 1.40
N SER A 31 -13.65 -1.24 2.55
CA SER A 31 -14.56 -0.75 3.59
C SER A 31 -14.01 -1.07 4.97
N VAL A 32 -14.20 -0.13 5.90
CA VAL A 32 -13.86 -0.32 7.31
C VAL A 32 -15.17 -0.45 8.07
N ASN A 33 -15.45 -1.67 8.54
CA ASN A 33 -16.70 -2.01 9.22
C ASN A 33 -16.42 -2.47 10.65
N PHE A 34 -17.38 -2.26 11.54
CA PHE A 34 -17.32 -2.77 12.90
C PHE A 34 -18.66 -3.36 13.32
N LYS A 35 -18.59 -4.24 14.32
CA LYS A 35 -19.73 -4.89 14.94
C LYS A 35 -19.48 -5.02 16.43
N VAL A 36 -20.34 -4.41 17.24
CA VAL A 36 -20.22 -4.41 18.70
C VAL A 36 -21.43 -5.11 19.30
N LYS A 37 -21.20 -5.98 20.28
CA LYS A 37 -22.27 -6.63 21.02
C LYS A 37 -22.89 -5.63 21.99
N HIS A 38 -24.21 -5.46 21.94
CA HIS A 38 -24.97 -4.59 22.83
C HIS A 38 -25.76 -5.46 23.83
N ASN A 39 -25.42 -5.33 25.11
CA ASN A 39 -26.06 -6.03 26.24
C ASN A 39 -26.18 -7.56 26.10
N GLY A 40 -25.30 -8.21 25.33
CA GLY A 40 -25.29 -9.68 25.22
C GLY A 40 -26.29 -10.28 24.24
N ILE A 41 -27.30 -9.52 23.82
CA ILE A 41 -28.49 -10.03 23.10
C ILE A 41 -28.63 -9.49 21.68
N SER A 42 -27.97 -8.37 21.37
CA SER A 42 -28.02 -7.78 20.04
C SER A 42 -26.65 -7.26 19.60
N PHE A 43 -26.55 -6.91 18.32
CA PHE A 43 -25.35 -6.33 17.74
C PHE A 43 -25.67 -5.00 17.08
N VAL A 44 -24.80 -4.02 17.31
CA VAL A 44 -24.78 -2.76 16.58
C VAL A 44 -23.68 -2.85 15.54
N ASN A 45 -24.06 -2.74 14.27
CA ASN A 45 -23.13 -2.67 13.15
C ASN A 45 -22.93 -1.22 12.74
N GLY A 46 -21.72 -0.89 12.28
CA GLY A 46 -21.44 0.41 11.69
C GLY A 46 -20.29 0.33 10.70
N SER A 47 -20.11 1.40 9.95
CA SER A 47 -19.06 1.54 8.95
C SER A 47 -18.52 2.97 8.93
N PHE A 48 -17.28 3.13 8.48
CA PHE A 48 -16.69 4.45 8.25
C PHE A 48 -16.94 4.88 6.80
N ASN A 49 -17.66 5.99 6.62
CA ASN A 49 -17.97 6.54 5.29
C ASN A 49 -16.76 7.15 4.58
N SER A 50 -15.72 7.55 5.34
CA SER A 50 -14.48 8.06 4.79
C SER A 50 -13.30 7.51 5.56
N PHE A 51 -12.34 6.98 4.83
CA PHE A 51 -11.07 6.49 5.32
C PHE A 51 -10.01 6.69 4.22
N GLU A 52 -8.76 6.76 4.65
CA GLU A 52 -7.58 6.77 3.80
C GLU A 52 -6.55 5.85 4.45
N GLY A 53 -5.72 5.22 3.63
CA GLY A 53 -4.72 4.30 4.13
C GLY A 53 -3.73 3.88 3.07
N PHE A 54 -2.63 3.31 3.53
CA PHE A 54 -1.65 2.65 2.69
C PHE A 54 -1.07 1.45 3.44
N ILE A 55 -0.60 0.47 2.68
CA ILE A 55 0.16 -0.66 3.20
C ILE A 55 1.59 -0.48 2.70
N GLU A 56 2.55 -0.58 3.61
CA GLU A 56 3.96 -0.60 3.26
C GLU A 56 4.49 -2.02 3.50
N GLY A 57 5.04 -2.63 2.46
CA GLY A 57 5.49 -4.02 2.54
C GLY A 57 6.09 -4.51 1.23
N ASN A 58 6.82 -5.61 1.31
CA ASN A 58 7.30 -6.30 0.13
C ASN A 58 6.29 -7.41 -0.22
N LEU A 59 5.66 -7.31 -1.39
CA LEU A 59 4.70 -8.30 -1.87
C LEU A 59 5.31 -9.72 -1.97
N ASN A 60 6.62 -9.83 -2.14
CA ASN A 60 7.34 -11.10 -2.26
C ASN A 60 7.77 -11.68 -0.89
N SER A 61 7.43 -11.01 0.22
CA SER A 61 7.80 -11.44 1.58
C SER A 61 6.61 -11.27 2.54
N LEU A 62 5.40 -11.60 2.06
CA LEU A 62 4.18 -11.61 2.87
C LEU A 62 4.08 -12.93 3.67
N GLU A 63 4.99 -13.14 4.61
CA GLU A 63 4.91 -14.19 5.65
C GLU A 63 4.80 -13.56 7.04
#